data_AF-A0A011WLB0-F1
#
_entry.id   AF-A0A011WLB0-F1
#
_cell.length_a   1.000
_cell.length_b   1.000
_cell.length_c   1.000
_cell.angle_alpha   90.00
_cell.angle_beta   90.00
_cell.angle_gamma   90.00
#
_symmetry.space_group_name_H-M   'P 1'
#
loop_
_entity.id
_entity.type
_entity.pdbx_description
1 polymer ?
#
loop_
_entity_poly.entity_id
_entity_poly.type
_entity_poly.pdbx_seq_one_letter_code
_entity_poly.pdbx_strand_id
1 'polypeptide(L)'
;MKCPKCGEIVGDHDKFCPRCNAELFIDTQLAERLFKKKEDPLPDDKDNFFKPDRKAKDNNGQKKPKLNIDIHNLKLIAIVVLSLLIIVLVIVLVVTSLGSKGEKYAKKAADYIGADFEIASKKFDFKIKQESGYKGLTAVIDYNYVAESDSEVRIDGVTYPEWAVIFKTDDENRITEVRYCNFKSIKSDIKGVRKEHNINLDKFNPGTDKSTVDKELDMDYYSVSYTKDGEAYIYRYWYENDSGDEQPVVLTVYYDTKGKLKVYTPQMLYHQFM
;
A
#
# COMPACT_ATOMS: atom_id res chain seq x y z
N MET A 1 -22.63 -20.18 17.86
CA MET A 1 -21.66 -19.09 17.59
C MET A 1 -22.07 -17.79 18.30
N LYS A 2 -21.23 -16.75 18.37
CA LYS A 2 -21.62 -15.43 18.93
C LYS A 2 -21.87 -14.42 17.82
N CYS A 3 -22.97 -13.67 17.89
CA CYS A 3 -23.25 -12.61 16.93
C CYS A 3 -22.16 -11.53 17.02
N PRO A 4 -21.47 -11.18 15.92
CA PRO A 4 -20.39 -10.20 15.94
C PRO A 4 -20.89 -8.77 16.21
N LYS A 5 -22.20 -8.51 16.03
CA LYS A 5 -22.80 -7.18 16.20
C LYS A 5 -23.29 -6.90 17.61
N CYS A 6 -23.87 -7.90 18.30
CA CYS A 6 -24.47 -7.70 19.63
C CYS A 6 -23.98 -8.68 20.71
N GLY A 7 -23.14 -9.65 20.36
CA GLY A 7 -22.55 -10.61 21.30
C GLY A 7 -23.47 -11.74 21.76
N GLU A 8 -24.73 -11.76 21.31
CA GLU A 8 -25.71 -12.82 21.64
C GLU A 8 -25.24 -14.19 21.16
N ILE A 9 -25.51 -15.24 21.94
CA ILE A 9 -25.22 -16.62 21.53
C ILE A 9 -26.33 -17.05 20.56
N VAL A 10 -25.95 -17.39 19.33
CA VAL A 10 -26.84 -17.77 18.25
C VAL A 10 -26.51 -19.18 17.76
N GLY A 11 -27.49 -19.87 17.18
CA GLY A 11 -27.29 -21.21 16.62
C GLY A 11 -26.32 -21.19 15.45
N ASP A 12 -25.57 -22.27 15.27
CA ASP A 12 -24.53 -22.38 14.23
C ASP A 12 -25.08 -22.41 12.79
N HIS A 13 -26.41 -22.42 12.64
CA HIS A 13 -27.12 -22.42 11.36
C HIS A 13 -28.07 -21.22 11.17
N ASP A 14 -28.08 -20.28 12.12
CA ASP A 14 -28.93 -19.09 12.03
C ASP A 14 -28.36 -18.11 10.99
N LYS A 15 -29.12 -17.82 9.93
CA LYS A 15 -28.73 -16.81 8.93
C LYS A 15 -28.77 -15.38 9.47
N PHE A 16 -29.61 -15.12 10.46
CA PHE A 16 -29.82 -13.81 11.04
C PHE A 16 -29.84 -13.89 12.57
N CYS A 17 -29.24 -12.91 13.24
CA CYS A 17 -29.30 -12.83 14.68
C CYS A 17 -30.74 -12.51 15.14
N PRO A 18 -31.38 -13.33 15.98
CA PRO A 18 -32.77 -13.12 16.40
C PRO A 18 -32.96 -11.85 17.25
N ARG A 19 -31.88 -11.32 17.83
CA ARG A 19 -31.94 -10.14 18.71
C ARG A 19 -31.71 -8.81 17.98
N CYS A 20 -30.80 -8.76 17.02
CA CYS A 20 -30.43 -7.51 16.33
C CYS A 20 -30.63 -7.54 14.82
N ASN A 21 -31.18 -8.64 14.30
CA ASN A 21 -31.46 -8.90 12.89
C ASN A 21 -30.27 -8.73 11.94
N ALA A 22 -29.04 -8.83 12.47
CA ALA A 22 -27.82 -8.79 11.67
C ALA A 22 -27.62 -10.10 10.91
N GLU A 23 -27.25 -10.02 9.64
CA GLU A 23 -26.88 -11.19 8.83
C GLU A 23 -25.59 -11.81 9.38
N LEU A 24 -25.66 -13.10 9.69
CA LEU A 24 -24.57 -13.88 10.21
C LEU A 24 -23.92 -14.58 9.02
N PHE A 25 -22.73 -14.12 8.64
CA PHE A 25 -22.02 -14.65 7.48
C PHE A 25 -21.53 -16.07 7.79
N ILE A 26 -22.24 -17.08 7.27
CA ILE A 26 -21.82 -18.48 7.28
C ILE A 26 -21.16 -18.74 5.93
N ASP A 27 -19.86 -19.02 5.95
CA ASP A 27 -19.13 -19.51 4.78
C ASP A 27 -19.70 -20.88 4.38
N THR A 28 -20.60 -20.87 3.40
CA THR A 28 -21.32 -22.05 2.94
C THR A 28 -20.41 -23.10 2.32
N GLN A 29 -19.17 -22.75 1.92
CA GLN A 29 -18.20 -23.72 1.41
C GLN A 29 -17.50 -24.51 2.52
N LEU A 30 -17.39 -23.96 3.73
CA LEU A 30 -16.75 -24.63 4.86
C LEU A 30 -17.71 -25.62 5.54
N ALA A 31 -19.00 -25.27 5.64
CA ALA A 31 -20.03 -26.12 6.22
C ALA A 31 -20.26 -27.41 5.41
N GLU A 32 -20.26 -27.34 4.08
CA GLU A 32 -20.43 -28.52 3.22
C GLU A 32 -19.27 -29.53 3.32
N ARG A 33 -18.06 -29.07 3.66
CA ARG A 33 -16.89 -29.95 3.85
C ARG A 33 -16.88 -30.65 5.20
N LEU A 34 -17.46 -30.03 6.24
CA LEU A 34 -17.46 -30.59 7.60
C LEU A 34 -18.57 -31.63 7.83
N PHE A 35 -19.66 -31.60 7.05
CA PHE A 35 -20.83 -32.46 7.29
C PHE A 35 -21.10 -33.54 6.22
N LYS A 36 -20.13 -33.87 5.34
CA LYS A 36 -20.24 -35.10 4.53
C LYS A 36 -20.10 -36.33 5.43
N LYS A 37 -21.28 -36.82 5.85
CA LYS A 37 -21.56 -38.05 6.56
C LYS A 37 -20.72 -39.22 6.00
N LYS A 38 -19.74 -39.70 6.77
CA LYS A 38 -19.27 -41.09 6.66
C LYS A 38 -20.34 -41.94 7.36
N GLU A 39 -20.91 -42.88 6.63
CA GLU A 39 -21.67 -43.97 7.26
C GLU A 39 -20.68 -44.91 7.91
N ASP A 40 -20.64 -44.91 9.24
CA ASP A 40 -19.97 -45.94 10.02
C ASP A 40 -20.90 -47.16 10.13
N PRO A 41 -20.43 -48.39 9.87
CA PRO A 41 -21.15 -49.58 10.30
C PRO A 41 -20.87 -49.84 11.79
N LEU A 42 -21.95 -50.07 12.55
CA LEU A 42 -21.94 -50.55 13.94
C LEU A 42 -21.67 -52.08 14.01
N PRO A 43 -21.32 -52.60 15.20
CA PRO A 43 -20.34 -53.66 15.40
C PRO A 43 -20.98 -55.04 15.63
N ASP A 44 -20.19 -56.10 15.46
CA ASP A 44 -20.19 -57.22 16.41
C ASP A 44 -19.00 -58.17 16.20
N ASP A 45 -18.18 -58.25 17.25
CA ASP A 45 -17.85 -59.45 18.02
C ASP A 45 -17.23 -60.71 17.36
N LYS A 46 -16.13 -61.13 18.03
CA LYS A 46 -15.52 -62.48 18.12
C LYS A 46 -14.38 -62.84 17.16
N ASP A 47 -13.20 -62.89 17.78
CA ASP A 47 -12.22 -63.98 17.74
C ASP A 47 -12.41 -65.06 16.66
N ASN A 48 -11.44 -65.17 15.75
CA ASN A 48 -10.54 -66.34 15.72
C ASN A 48 -9.55 -66.27 14.57
N PHE A 49 -8.28 -66.45 14.93
CA PHE A 49 -7.22 -66.94 14.05
C PHE A 49 -7.57 -68.34 13.54
N PHE A 50 -7.61 -68.56 12.23
CA PHE A 50 -7.08 -69.78 11.57
C PHE A 50 -6.94 -69.54 10.05
N LYS A 51 -5.73 -69.79 9.54
CA LYS A 51 -5.37 -69.97 8.11
C LYS A 51 -5.89 -71.33 7.59
N PRO A 52 -5.70 -71.73 6.31
CA PRO A 52 -5.69 -71.01 5.02
C PRO A 52 -6.57 -71.72 3.95
N ASP A 53 -6.44 -71.27 2.69
CA ASP A 53 -6.40 -72.08 1.45
C ASP A 53 -7.60 -72.11 0.48
N ARG A 54 -7.25 -71.80 -0.79
CA ARG A 54 -7.79 -72.27 -2.09
C ARG A 54 -8.88 -71.44 -2.82
N LYS A 55 -8.37 -70.74 -3.85
CA LYS A 55 -8.79 -70.67 -5.26
C LYS A 55 -10.31 -70.73 -5.58
N ALA A 56 -10.82 -69.66 -6.20
CA ALA A 56 -11.44 -69.71 -7.53
C ALA A 56 -11.59 -68.30 -8.12
N LYS A 57 -11.39 -68.21 -9.44
CA LYS A 57 -11.65 -67.04 -10.30
C LYS A 57 -13.10 -66.59 -10.14
N ASP A 58 -13.32 -65.27 -10.14
CA ASP A 58 -14.30 -64.68 -11.06
C ASP A 58 -13.99 -63.22 -11.38
N ASN A 59 -14.25 -62.89 -12.64
CA ASN A 59 -14.00 -61.62 -13.27
C ASN A 59 -14.91 -60.52 -12.70
N ASN A 60 -14.33 -59.41 -12.25
CA ASN A 60 -15.00 -58.13 -12.44
C ASN A 60 -13.98 -57.01 -12.59
N GLY A 61 -13.86 -56.51 -13.82
CA GLY A 61 -12.98 -55.40 -14.17
C GLY A 61 -13.44 -54.13 -13.47
N GLN A 62 -12.75 -53.76 -12.39
CA GLN A 62 -12.85 -52.40 -11.85
C GLN A 62 -12.09 -51.46 -12.79
N LYS A 63 -12.84 -50.81 -13.69
CA LYS A 63 -12.39 -49.58 -14.33
C LYS A 63 -12.10 -48.57 -13.21
N LYS A 64 -10.82 -48.31 -12.95
CA LYS A 64 -10.40 -47.11 -12.22
C LYS A 64 -11.02 -45.89 -12.91
N PRO A 65 -11.65 -44.94 -12.20
CA PRO A 65 -12.02 -43.68 -12.82
C PRO A 65 -10.72 -42.97 -13.19
N LYS A 66 -10.33 -43.05 -14.46
CA LYS A 66 -9.38 -42.10 -15.03
C LYS A 66 -10.10 -40.76 -14.99
N LEU A 67 -9.66 -39.87 -14.11
CA LEU A 67 -9.90 -38.44 -14.32
C LEU A 67 -9.17 -38.10 -15.63
N ASN A 68 -9.89 -38.17 -16.75
CA ASN A 68 -9.47 -37.51 -17.98
C ASN A 68 -9.68 -36.02 -17.73
N ILE A 69 -8.75 -35.40 -17.00
CA ILE A 69 -8.57 -33.96 -17.08
C ILE A 69 -7.99 -33.75 -18.46
N ASP A 70 -8.81 -33.20 -19.34
CA ASP A 70 -8.38 -32.83 -20.68
C ASP A 70 -7.30 -31.74 -20.55
N ILE A 71 -6.04 -32.17 -20.63
CA ILE A 71 -4.84 -31.37 -20.36
C ILE A 71 -4.81 -30.14 -21.27
N HIS A 72 -5.47 -30.22 -22.44
CA HIS A 72 -5.57 -29.12 -23.40
C HIS A 72 -6.44 -27.97 -22.87
N ASN A 73 -7.56 -28.28 -22.21
CA ASN A 73 -8.46 -27.28 -21.63
C ASN A 73 -7.86 -26.68 -20.35
N LEU A 74 -7.11 -27.47 -19.56
CA LEU A 74 -6.40 -26.96 -18.39
C LEU A 74 -5.25 -26.01 -18.78
N LYS A 75 -4.49 -26.33 -19.85
CA LYS A 75 -3.47 -25.44 -20.41
C LYS A 75 -4.08 -24.14 -20.95
N LEU A 76 -5.22 -24.22 -21.63
CA LEU A 76 -5.96 -23.03 -22.09
C LEU A 76 -6.44 -22.16 -20.93
N ILE A 77 -7.03 -22.75 -19.89
CA ILE A 77 -7.45 -22.01 -18.69
C ILE A 77 -6.24 -21.38 -18.00
N ALA A 78 -5.13 -22.10 -17.85
CA ALA A 78 -3.91 -21.56 -17.25
C ALA A 78 -3.32 -20.39 -18.06
N ILE A 79 -3.32 -20.49 -19.40
CA ILE A 79 -2.88 -19.39 -20.28
C ILE A 79 -3.79 -18.17 -20.12
N VAL A 80 -5.12 -18.37 -20.09
CA VAL A 80 -6.08 -17.27 -19.90
C VAL A 80 -5.88 -16.59 -18.55
N VAL A 81 -5.73 -17.34 -17.46
CA VAL A 81 -5.48 -16.79 -16.11
C VAL A 81 -4.13 -16.06 -16.05
N LEU A 82 -3.07 -16.63 -16.64
CA LEU A 82 -1.75 -15.99 -16.69
C LEU A 82 -1.78 -14.68 -17.49
N SER A 83 -2.52 -14.67 -18.60
CA SER A 83 -2.71 -13.47 -19.43
C SER A 83 -3.46 -12.38 -18.68
N LEU A 84 -4.51 -12.76 -17.92
CA LEU A 84 -5.28 -11.86 -17.07
C LEU A 84 -4.41 -11.26 -15.94
N LEU A 85 -3.56 -12.08 -15.31
CA LEU A 85 -2.61 -11.61 -14.30
C LEU A 85 -1.59 -10.63 -14.90
N ILE A 86 -1.08 -10.89 -16.10
CA ILE A 86 -0.16 -9.97 -16.80
C ILE A 86 -0.88 -8.64 -17.11
N ILE A 87 -2.13 -8.67 -17.58
CA ILE A 87 -2.92 -7.46 -17.83
C ILE A 87 -3.12 -6.67 -16.54
N VAL A 88 -3.50 -7.33 -15.44
CA VAL A 88 -3.63 -6.69 -14.13
C VAL A 88 -2.30 -6.10 -13.68
N LEU A 89 -1.19 -6.83 -13.83
CA LEU A 89 0.15 -6.34 -13.51
C LEU A 89 0.51 -5.09 -14.33
N VAL A 90 0.23 -5.10 -15.64
CA VAL A 90 0.47 -3.94 -16.52
C VAL A 90 -0.40 -2.76 -16.10
N ILE A 91 -1.68 -2.98 -15.77
CA ILE A 91 -2.58 -1.92 -15.28
C ILE A 91 -2.04 -1.35 -13.95
N VAL A 92 -1.65 -2.20 -13.01
CA VAL A 92 -1.04 -1.78 -11.74
C VAL A 92 0.21 -0.96 -12.03
N LEU A 93 1.12 -1.45 -12.88
CA LEU A 93 2.36 -0.75 -13.26
C LEU A 93 2.10 0.59 -13.94
N VAL A 94 1.08 0.70 -14.81
CA VAL A 94 0.70 1.95 -15.47
C VAL A 94 0.09 2.94 -14.46
N VAL A 95 -0.77 2.46 -13.57
CA VAL A 95 -1.39 3.28 -12.52
C VAL A 95 -0.35 3.74 -11.50
N THR A 96 0.66 2.92 -11.17
CA THR A 96 1.77 3.31 -10.29
C THR A 96 2.82 4.17 -11.00
N SER A 97 3.02 4.01 -12.32
CA SER A 97 3.98 4.78 -13.12
C SER A 97 3.46 6.18 -13.48
N LEU A 98 2.14 6.35 -13.56
CA LEU A 98 1.52 7.67 -13.67
C LEU A 98 1.49 8.32 -12.29
N GLY A 99 2.59 9.01 -11.96
CA GLY A 99 2.70 9.85 -10.76
C GLY A 99 1.42 10.66 -10.52
N SER A 100 1.11 10.91 -9.24
CA SER A 100 -0.19 11.46 -8.85
C SER A 100 -0.50 12.77 -9.58
N LYS A 101 -1.78 13.13 -9.67
CA LYS A 101 -2.21 14.41 -10.26
C LYS A 101 -1.44 15.60 -9.64
N GLY A 102 -1.26 15.59 -8.31
CA GLY A 102 -0.50 16.61 -7.60
C GLY A 102 1.00 16.62 -7.97
N GLU A 103 1.62 15.45 -8.14
CA GLU A 103 3.03 15.38 -8.52
C GLU A 103 3.27 15.97 -9.92
N LYS A 104 2.37 15.70 -10.87
CA LYS A 104 2.40 16.29 -12.22
C LYS A 104 2.25 17.80 -12.18
N TYR A 105 1.36 18.32 -11.32
CA TYR A 105 1.18 19.74 -11.11
C TYR A 105 2.44 20.39 -10.52
N ALA A 106 3.06 19.77 -9.52
CA ALA A 106 4.31 20.27 -8.95
C ALA A 106 5.45 20.30 -9.98
N LYS A 107 5.61 19.23 -10.78
CA LYS A 107 6.62 19.18 -11.86
C LYS A 107 6.41 20.29 -12.89
N LYS A 108 5.17 20.51 -13.34
CA LYS A 108 4.83 21.60 -14.27
C LYS A 108 5.07 22.98 -13.65
N ALA A 109 4.78 23.14 -12.36
CA ALA A 109 5.00 24.40 -11.64
C ALA A 109 6.50 24.68 -11.39
N ALA A 110 7.32 23.64 -11.22
CA ALA A 110 8.76 23.77 -11.00
C ALA A 110 9.47 24.48 -12.16
N ASP A 111 8.97 24.36 -13.39
CA ASP A 111 9.49 25.09 -14.56
C ASP A 111 9.38 26.63 -14.43
N TYR A 112 8.60 27.12 -13.46
CA TYR A 112 8.37 28.54 -13.19
C TYR A 112 9.11 29.05 -11.95
N ILE A 113 10.00 28.26 -11.35
CA ILE A 113 10.85 28.73 -10.26
C ILE A 113 11.67 29.95 -10.72
N GLY A 114 11.65 31.01 -9.92
CA GLY A 114 12.24 32.32 -10.21
C GLY A 114 11.31 33.30 -10.92
N ALA A 115 10.16 32.85 -11.44
CA ALA A 115 9.16 33.74 -12.03
C ALA A 115 8.22 34.31 -10.96
N ASP A 116 7.64 35.49 -11.25
CA ASP A 116 6.54 36.04 -10.46
C ASP A 116 5.34 35.06 -10.43
N PHE A 117 4.82 34.82 -9.23
CA PHE A 117 3.77 33.83 -9.01
C PHE A 117 2.46 34.22 -9.70
N GLU A 118 2.06 35.49 -9.70
CA GLU A 118 0.79 35.94 -10.31
C GLU A 118 0.80 35.80 -11.85
N ILE A 119 1.98 35.93 -12.46
CA ILE A 119 2.17 35.68 -13.89
C ILE A 119 2.20 34.18 -14.18
N ALA A 120 2.91 33.40 -13.37
CA ALA A 120 3.03 31.95 -13.55
C ALA A 120 1.69 31.24 -13.32
N SER A 121 0.94 31.65 -12.29
CA SER A 121 -0.31 31.01 -11.86
C SER A 121 -1.38 30.99 -12.95
N LYS A 122 -1.43 32.04 -13.78
CA LYS A 122 -2.34 32.16 -14.94
C LYS A 122 -2.09 31.11 -16.03
N LYS A 123 -0.92 30.46 -16.05
CA LYS A 123 -0.55 29.40 -17.00
C LYS A 123 -0.87 28.00 -16.47
N PHE A 124 -1.22 27.89 -15.20
CA PHE A 124 -1.62 26.63 -14.60
C PHE A 124 -3.10 26.36 -14.87
N ASP A 125 -3.41 25.09 -15.11
CA ASP A 125 -4.73 24.56 -15.41
C ASP A 125 -5.39 23.95 -14.16
N PHE A 126 -4.92 24.34 -12.98
CA PHE A 126 -5.41 23.84 -11.70
C PHE A 126 -5.60 24.99 -10.70
N LYS A 127 -6.52 24.78 -9.77
CA LYS A 127 -6.89 25.78 -8.77
C LYS A 127 -5.79 25.89 -7.72
N ILE A 128 -5.30 27.11 -7.52
CA ILE A 128 -4.38 27.47 -6.44
C ILE A 128 -5.10 28.44 -5.49
N LYS A 129 -4.84 28.29 -4.19
CA LYS A 129 -5.43 29.06 -3.10
C LYS A 129 -4.31 29.68 -2.26
N GLN A 130 -4.59 30.80 -1.61
CA GLN A 130 -3.69 31.34 -0.56
C GLN A 130 -3.89 30.63 0.79
N GLU A 131 -5.05 30.02 1.01
CA GLU A 131 -5.36 29.29 2.23
C GLU A 131 -5.85 27.88 1.91
N SER A 132 -5.32 26.90 2.63
CA SER A 132 -5.78 25.52 2.59
C SER A 132 -7.10 25.36 3.33
N GLY A 133 -7.98 24.49 2.81
CA GLY A 133 -9.16 24.04 3.55
C GLY A 133 -8.84 23.11 4.73
N TYR A 134 -7.59 22.62 4.83
CA TYR A 134 -7.19 21.59 5.77
C TYR A 134 -6.29 22.14 6.87
N LYS A 135 -6.82 22.23 8.10
CA LYS A 135 -6.07 22.74 9.25
C LYS A 135 -4.84 21.90 9.60
N GLY A 136 -4.86 20.60 9.32
CA GLY A 136 -3.69 19.74 9.46
C GLY A 136 -2.52 20.20 8.59
N LEU A 137 -2.79 20.59 7.34
CA LEU A 137 -1.75 21.10 6.43
C LEU A 137 -1.18 22.42 6.95
N THR A 138 -2.05 23.36 7.34
CA THR A 138 -1.65 24.69 7.82
C THR A 138 -0.87 24.67 9.14
N ALA A 139 -1.01 23.62 9.93
CA ALA A 139 -0.32 23.50 11.22
C ALA A 139 1.13 23.01 11.08
N VAL A 140 1.49 22.36 9.97
CA VAL A 140 2.76 21.63 9.84
C VAL A 140 3.62 22.06 8.67
N ILE A 141 3.07 22.84 7.72
CA ILE A 141 3.82 23.30 6.55
C ILE A 141 3.57 24.79 6.31
N ASP A 142 4.65 25.56 6.28
CA ASP A 142 4.64 26.94 5.81
C ASP A 142 4.54 27.01 4.29
N TYR A 143 3.66 27.88 3.79
CA TYR A 143 3.45 28.11 2.36
C TYR A 143 2.92 29.52 2.10
N ASN A 144 3.10 30.03 0.88
CA ASN A 144 2.44 31.25 0.40
C ASN A 144 1.17 30.91 -0.39
N TYR A 145 1.24 29.83 -1.20
CA TYR A 145 0.10 29.35 -1.97
C TYR A 145 0.05 27.82 -1.97
N VAL A 146 -1.14 27.25 -2.21
CA VAL A 146 -1.38 25.82 -2.20
C VAL A 146 -2.41 25.41 -3.26
N ALA A 147 -2.09 24.35 -4.02
CA ALA A 147 -3.09 23.54 -4.70
C ALA A 147 -3.26 22.23 -3.95
N GLU A 148 -4.48 21.76 -3.78
CA GLU A 148 -4.77 20.59 -2.95
C GLU A 148 -5.82 19.71 -3.60
N SER A 149 -5.81 18.43 -3.23
CA SER A 149 -6.85 17.48 -3.64
C SER A 149 -8.21 17.86 -3.05
N ASP A 150 -9.28 17.61 -3.80
CA ASP A 150 -10.65 17.66 -3.28
C ASP A 150 -10.98 16.42 -2.42
N SER A 151 -10.14 15.39 -2.45
CA SER A 151 -10.24 14.19 -1.61
C SER A 151 -9.37 14.32 -0.37
N GLU A 152 -9.82 13.72 0.73
CA GLU A 152 -9.16 13.82 2.03
C GLU A 152 -8.68 12.47 2.57
N VAL A 153 -7.72 12.54 3.50
CA VAL A 153 -7.26 11.43 4.32
C VAL A 153 -7.22 11.85 5.78
N ARG A 154 -7.47 10.89 6.67
CA ARG A 154 -7.37 11.07 8.11
C ARG A 154 -6.15 10.29 8.61
N ILE A 155 -5.26 10.99 9.30
CA ILE A 155 -4.00 10.46 9.83
C ILE A 155 -3.91 10.91 11.28
N ASP A 156 -3.87 9.97 12.21
CA ASP A 156 -3.83 10.21 13.67
C ASP A 156 -4.85 11.25 14.16
N GLY A 157 -6.08 11.17 13.64
CA GLY A 157 -7.18 12.07 14.02
C GLY A 157 -7.18 13.43 13.33
N VAL A 158 -6.17 13.74 12.51
CA VAL A 158 -6.05 14.98 11.74
C VAL A 158 -6.45 14.74 10.28
N THR A 159 -7.21 15.69 9.70
CA THR A 159 -7.63 15.62 8.29
C THR A 159 -6.66 16.41 7.41
N TYR A 160 -6.17 15.76 6.36
CA TYR A 160 -5.29 16.31 5.33
C TYR A 160 -5.91 16.10 3.94
N PRO A 161 -5.53 16.89 2.91
CA PRO A 161 -5.86 16.52 1.54
C PRO A 161 -5.09 15.23 1.18
N GLU A 162 -5.58 14.42 0.23
CA GLU A 162 -4.82 13.26 -0.28
C GLU A 162 -3.42 13.66 -0.78
N TRP A 163 -3.33 14.84 -1.40
CA TRP A 163 -2.10 15.46 -1.84
C TRP A 163 -2.19 16.98 -1.80
N ALA A 164 -1.03 17.64 -1.69
CA ALA A 164 -0.89 19.08 -1.82
C ALA A 164 0.32 19.46 -2.68
N VAL A 165 0.22 20.56 -3.41
CA VAL A 165 1.32 21.27 -4.08
C VAL A 165 1.44 22.63 -3.41
N ILE A 166 2.55 22.82 -2.72
CA ILE A 166 2.90 24.01 -1.95
C ILE A 166 3.82 24.88 -2.80
N PHE A 167 3.57 26.18 -2.75
CA PHE A 167 4.42 27.20 -3.36
C PHE A 167 4.96 28.10 -2.26
N LYS A 168 6.28 28.28 -2.26
CA LYS A 168 6.92 29.36 -1.51
C LYS A 168 7.39 30.44 -2.47
N THR A 169 7.23 31.67 -2.05
CA THR A 169 7.69 32.85 -2.77
C THR A 169 8.64 33.67 -1.91
N ASP A 170 9.49 34.48 -2.56
CA ASP A 170 10.24 35.53 -1.86
C ASP A 170 9.39 36.80 -1.68
N ASP A 171 9.98 37.83 -1.09
CA ASP A 171 9.32 39.12 -0.82
C ASP A 171 8.91 39.86 -2.11
N GLU A 172 9.50 39.51 -3.26
CA GLU A 172 9.13 40.02 -4.59
C GLU A 172 8.10 39.11 -5.29
N ASN A 173 7.50 38.18 -4.55
CA ASN A 173 6.52 37.21 -5.02
C ASN A 173 7.03 36.25 -6.11
N ARG A 174 8.34 36.04 -6.19
CA ARG A 174 8.94 35.07 -7.12
C ARG A 174 8.94 33.69 -6.50
N ILE A 175 8.58 32.67 -7.28
CA ILE A 175 8.55 31.28 -6.81
C ILE A 175 9.96 30.83 -6.45
N THR A 176 10.20 30.44 -5.20
CA THR A 176 11.49 29.94 -4.70
C THR A 176 11.50 28.43 -4.52
N GLU A 177 10.35 27.86 -4.17
CA GLU A 177 10.16 26.42 -3.98
C GLU A 177 8.78 26.00 -4.47
N VAL A 178 8.72 24.86 -5.15
CA VAL A 178 7.48 24.12 -5.39
C VAL A 178 7.61 22.76 -4.73
N ARG A 179 6.71 22.41 -3.82
CA ARG A 179 6.76 21.14 -3.07
C ARG A 179 5.50 20.33 -3.29
N TYR A 180 5.66 19.07 -3.65
CA TYR A 180 4.59 18.08 -3.65
C TYR A 180 4.60 17.29 -2.34
N CYS A 181 3.42 17.08 -1.74
CA CYS A 181 3.20 16.22 -0.58
C CYS A 181 2.13 15.17 -0.87
N ASN A 182 2.44 13.91 -0.58
CA ASN A 182 1.55 12.76 -0.74
C ASN A 182 1.08 12.23 0.63
N PHE A 183 0.08 12.87 1.25
CA PHE A 183 -0.44 12.45 2.55
C PHE A 183 -1.02 11.04 2.54
N LYS A 184 -1.52 10.58 1.39
CA LYS A 184 -1.98 9.20 1.24
C LYS A 184 -0.90 8.16 1.53
N SER A 185 0.37 8.45 1.26
CA SER A 185 1.49 7.53 1.50
C SER A 185 1.72 7.20 2.97
N ILE A 186 1.32 8.09 3.88
CA ILE A 186 1.48 7.95 5.34
C ILE A 186 0.14 7.81 6.07
N LYS A 187 -0.93 7.48 5.34
CA LYS A 187 -2.28 7.36 5.90
C LYS A 187 -2.39 6.27 6.96
N SER A 188 -1.72 5.14 6.74
CA SER A 188 -1.77 3.98 7.65
C SER A 188 -0.90 4.17 8.89
N ASP A 189 0.17 4.94 8.77
CA ASP A 189 1.14 5.20 9.83
C ASP A 189 1.86 6.51 9.53
N ILE A 190 1.75 7.50 10.43
CA ILE A 190 2.39 8.81 10.28
C ILE A 190 3.91 8.71 10.21
N LYS A 191 4.49 7.67 10.81
CA LYS A 191 5.93 7.37 10.79
C LYS A 191 6.38 6.88 9.41
N GLY A 192 5.45 6.44 8.58
CA GLY A 192 5.69 5.94 7.23
C GLY A 192 5.95 4.44 7.18
N VAL A 193 6.89 4.02 6.32
CA VAL A 193 7.13 2.60 6.02
C VAL A 193 7.98 1.94 7.11
N ARG A 194 7.60 0.76 7.59
CA ARG A 194 8.46 -0.02 8.49
C ARG A 194 9.66 -0.59 7.72
N LYS A 195 10.86 -0.40 8.25
CA LYS A 195 12.12 -0.99 7.76
C LYS A 195 12.72 -1.89 8.84
N GLU A 196 13.50 -2.88 8.43
CA GLU A 196 14.16 -3.81 9.35
C GLU A 196 15.23 -3.08 10.19
N HIS A 197 15.97 -2.17 9.57
CA HIS A 197 17.05 -1.41 10.18
C HIS A 197 17.06 0.03 9.70
N ASN A 198 17.88 0.86 10.35
CA ASN A 198 18.17 2.21 9.88
C ASN A 198 18.77 2.16 8.47
N ILE A 199 18.25 3.00 7.56
CA ILE A 199 18.79 3.14 6.21
C ILE A 199 20.12 3.91 6.29
N ASN A 200 21.19 3.29 5.82
CA ASN A 200 22.51 3.92 5.74
C ASN A 200 22.86 4.26 4.29
N LEU A 201 22.94 5.57 4.00
CA LEU A 201 23.34 6.08 2.70
C LEU A 201 24.82 6.52 2.66
N ASP A 202 25.61 6.36 3.74
CA ASP A 202 27.04 6.71 3.79
C ASP A 202 27.88 5.93 2.78
N LYS A 203 27.35 4.81 2.29
CA LYS A 203 27.97 4.03 1.21
C LYS A 203 27.96 4.73 -0.15
N PHE A 204 27.15 5.78 -0.31
CA PHE A 204 27.04 6.54 -1.55
C PHE A 204 27.85 7.83 -1.46
N ASN A 205 28.60 8.12 -2.52
CA ASN A 205 29.35 9.37 -2.64
C ASN A 205 28.47 10.47 -3.27
N PRO A 206 28.73 11.75 -2.97
CA PRO A 206 28.21 12.84 -3.78
C PRO A 206 28.53 12.61 -5.26
N GLY A 207 27.55 12.84 -6.14
CA GLY A 207 27.63 12.49 -7.56
C GLY A 207 26.97 11.16 -7.94
N THR A 208 26.52 10.35 -6.97
CA THR A 208 25.82 9.09 -7.24
C THR A 208 24.49 9.34 -7.94
N ASP A 209 24.15 8.53 -8.94
CA ASP A 209 22.87 8.61 -9.65
C ASP A 209 21.68 8.34 -8.75
N LYS A 210 20.65 9.18 -8.83
CA LYS A 210 19.37 9.02 -8.11
C LYS A 210 18.80 7.61 -8.24
N SER A 211 18.82 7.03 -9.43
CA SER A 211 18.29 5.67 -9.66
C SER A 211 19.01 4.58 -8.86
N THR A 212 20.27 4.80 -8.47
CA THR A 212 21.03 3.88 -7.62
C THR A 212 20.63 4.03 -6.17
N VAL A 213 20.45 5.27 -5.71
CA VAL A 213 19.99 5.58 -4.35
C VAL A 213 18.54 5.11 -4.15
N ASP A 214 17.66 5.35 -5.12
CA ASP A 214 16.25 4.93 -5.09
C ASP A 214 16.09 3.41 -4.92
N LYS A 215 16.96 2.62 -5.58
CA LYS A 215 16.97 1.15 -5.44
C LYS A 215 17.34 0.69 -4.04
N GLU A 216 18.20 1.44 -3.36
CA GLU A 216 18.56 1.13 -1.97
C GLU A 216 17.44 1.49 -1.00
N LEU A 217 16.79 2.63 -1.24
CA LEU A 217 15.70 3.08 -0.39
C LEU A 217 14.51 2.13 -0.45
N ASP A 218 14.18 1.62 -1.65
CA ASP A 218 13.09 0.68 -1.89
C ASP A 218 11.81 1.11 -1.15
N MET A 219 11.43 2.37 -1.34
CA MET A 219 10.22 2.97 -0.79
C MET A 219 9.87 4.25 -1.56
N ASP A 220 8.58 4.56 -1.60
CA ASP A 220 8.10 5.81 -2.17
C ASP A 220 8.42 6.98 -1.24
N TYR A 221 8.70 8.13 -1.84
CA TYR A 221 8.85 9.38 -1.09
C TYR A 221 7.49 9.92 -0.67
N TYR A 222 7.44 10.50 0.53
CA TYR A 222 6.27 11.22 1.04
C TYR A 222 6.13 12.59 0.37
N SER A 223 7.24 13.27 0.11
CA SER A 223 7.25 14.62 -0.46
C SER A 223 8.48 14.85 -1.35
N VAL A 224 8.36 15.74 -2.34
CA VAL A 224 9.49 16.22 -3.14
C VAL A 224 9.41 17.73 -3.27
N SER A 225 10.53 18.42 -3.04
CA SER A 225 10.66 19.87 -3.18
C SER A 225 11.58 20.19 -4.35
N TYR A 226 11.11 21.04 -5.25
CA TYR A 226 11.85 21.55 -6.41
C TYR A 226 12.33 22.96 -6.09
N THR A 227 13.60 23.22 -6.33
CA THR A 227 14.24 24.54 -6.17
C THR A 227 15.13 24.80 -7.38
N LYS A 228 15.65 26.02 -7.52
CA LYS A 228 16.65 26.33 -8.56
C LYS A 228 17.94 25.51 -8.43
N ASP A 229 18.23 25.02 -7.23
CA ASP A 229 19.49 24.36 -6.88
C ASP A 229 19.43 22.83 -6.96
N GLY A 230 18.24 22.29 -7.25
CA GLY A 230 17.96 20.86 -7.37
C GLY A 230 16.66 20.43 -6.68
N GLU A 231 16.60 19.14 -6.36
CA GLU A 231 15.41 18.46 -5.84
C GLU A 231 15.69 17.82 -4.49
N ALA A 232 14.76 17.94 -3.55
CA ALA A 232 14.84 17.30 -2.23
C ALA A 232 13.68 16.31 -2.05
N TYR A 233 14.00 15.02 -1.94
CA TYR A 233 13.03 13.96 -1.73
C TYR A 233 12.97 13.62 -0.25
N ILE A 234 11.77 13.64 0.32
CA ILE A 234 11.52 13.39 1.74
C ILE A 234 10.81 12.05 1.86
N TYR A 235 11.44 11.14 2.60
CA TYR A 235 10.93 9.82 2.90
C TYR A 235 10.61 9.74 4.39
N ARG A 236 9.60 8.94 4.73
CA ARG A 236 9.21 8.64 6.11
C ARG A 236 9.28 7.14 6.32
N TYR A 237 10.07 6.72 7.28
CA TYR A 237 10.16 5.32 7.69
C TYR A 237 10.39 5.23 9.18
N TRP A 238 10.24 4.02 9.72
CA TRP A 238 10.64 3.72 11.08
C TRP A 238 11.24 2.32 11.15
N TYR A 239 12.07 2.09 12.15
CA TYR A 239 12.65 0.78 12.46
C TYR A 239 12.60 0.56 13.97
N GLU A 240 12.81 -0.67 14.41
CA GLU A 240 12.91 -1.03 15.81
C GLU A 240 14.39 -1.10 16.19
N ASN A 241 14.80 -0.42 17.26
CA ASN A 241 16.18 -0.52 17.75
C ASN A 241 16.40 -1.83 18.55
N ASP A 242 17.62 -2.08 18.98
CA ASP A 242 17.98 -3.28 19.75
C ASP A 242 17.24 -3.40 21.10
N SER A 243 16.61 -2.32 21.59
CA SER A 243 15.82 -2.29 22.82
C SER A 243 14.33 -2.55 22.58
N GLY A 244 13.90 -2.72 21.32
CA GLY A 244 12.49 -2.89 20.96
C GLY A 244 11.75 -1.57 20.75
N ASP A 245 12.43 -0.43 20.79
CA ASP A 245 11.79 0.88 20.66
C ASP A 245 11.70 1.30 19.20
N GLU A 246 10.52 1.78 18.80
CA GLU A 246 10.30 2.34 17.48
C GLU A 246 11.06 3.67 17.30
N GLN A 247 11.82 3.77 16.21
CA GLN A 247 12.62 4.93 15.82
C GLN A 247 12.05 5.52 14.53
N PRO A 248 11.15 6.53 14.61
CA PRO A 248 10.64 7.23 13.44
C PRO A 248 11.70 8.16 12.84
N VAL A 249 11.87 8.10 11.52
CA VAL A 249 12.88 8.86 10.77
C VAL A 249 12.25 9.58 9.58
N VAL A 250 12.55 10.87 9.47
CA VAL A 250 12.37 11.66 8.25
C VAL A 250 13.72 11.74 7.54
N LEU A 251 13.82 11.08 6.40
CA LEU A 251 15.03 11.09 5.57
C LEU A 251 14.83 12.03 4.39
N THR A 252 15.64 13.08 4.33
CA THR A 252 15.67 13.98 3.17
C THR A 252 16.89 13.70 2.32
N VAL A 253 16.70 13.41 1.04
CA VAL A 253 17.78 13.17 0.07
C VAL A 253 17.77 14.28 -0.97
N TYR A 254 18.89 15.00 -1.07
CA TYR A 254 19.05 16.13 -1.97
C TYR A 254 19.83 15.73 -3.21
N TYR A 255 19.27 16.04 -4.37
CA TYR A 255 19.90 15.85 -5.68
C TYR A 255 20.13 17.21 -6.35
N ASP A 256 21.18 17.32 -7.16
CA ASP A 256 21.36 18.47 -8.02
C ASP A 256 20.42 18.43 -9.24
N THR A 257 20.48 19.47 -10.08
CA THR A 257 19.67 19.58 -11.30
C THR A 257 20.00 18.53 -12.37
N LYS A 258 21.04 17.71 -12.17
CA LYS A 258 21.42 16.57 -13.02
C LYS A 258 21.01 15.24 -12.41
N GLY A 259 20.26 15.23 -11.32
CA GLY A 259 19.81 14.02 -10.63
C GLY A 259 20.95 13.30 -9.90
N LYS A 260 22.01 14.01 -9.50
CA LYS A 260 23.14 13.45 -8.76
C LYS A 260 23.03 13.78 -7.28
N LEU A 261 23.29 12.79 -6.43
CA LEU A 261 23.26 12.92 -4.97
C LEU A 261 24.20 14.06 -4.54
N LYS A 262 23.69 15.02 -3.78
CA LYS A 262 24.50 16.07 -3.13
C LYS A 262 24.78 15.70 -1.68
N VAL A 263 23.70 15.45 -0.93
CA VAL A 263 23.72 15.18 0.49
C VAL A 263 22.42 14.50 0.88
N TYR A 264 22.40 13.82 2.02
CA TYR A 264 21.20 13.32 2.65
C TYR A 264 21.22 13.66 4.14
N THR A 265 20.04 13.81 4.73
CA THR A 265 19.87 14.19 6.13
C THR A 265 18.79 13.32 6.76
N PRO A 266 19.16 12.34 7.59
CA PRO A 266 18.22 11.63 8.45
C PRO A 266 17.90 12.48 9.68
N GLN A 267 16.62 12.59 10.04
CA GLN A 267 16.16 13.26 11.25
C GLN A 267 15.25 12.33 12.03
N MET A 268 15.61 12.03 13.27
CA MET A 268 14.73 11.28 14.17
C MET A 268 13.60 12.19 14.66
N LEU A 269 12.36 11.72 14.56
CA LEU A 269 11.20 12.42 15.11
C LEU A 269 11.15 12.19 16.62
N TYR A 270 11.83 13.04 17.38
CA TYR A 270 11.74 13.02 18.84
C TYR A 270 10.41 13.61 19.32
N HIS A 271 9.88 13.05 20.40
CA HIS A 271 8.64 13.46 21.06
C HIS A 271 8.58 14.92 21.55
N GLN A 272 9.68 15.69 21.49
CA GLN A 272 9.66 17.11 21.90
C GLN A 272 8.92 18.03 20.91
N PHE A 273 8.52 17.54 19.73
CA PHE A 273 7.85 18.33 18.70
C PHE A 273 6.57 17.67 18.13
N MET A 274 5.96 16.72 18.85
CA MET A 274 4.58 16.27 18.61
C MET A 274 3.64 16.94 19.61
#